data_AF-A0A2V8K7G8-F1
#
_entry.id   AF-A0A2V8K7G8-F1
#
_cell.length_a   1.000
_cell.length_b   1.000
_cell.length_c   1.000
_cell.angle_alpha   90.00
_cell.angle_beta   90.00
_cell.angle_gamma   90.00
#
_symmetry.space_group_name_H-M   'P 1'
#
loop_
_entity.id
_entity.type
_entity.pdbx_description
1 polymer ?
#
loop_
_entity_poly.entity_id
_entity_poly.type
_entity_poly.pdbx_seq_one_letter_code
_entity_poly.pdbx_strand_id
1 'polypeptide(L)' 'MPYSRDTTLTEHYRITKEPNGDVRLNFSMMAEDPQYLKEPWIVTYHFKKEPDGSKWTPLPCSVK' A
#
# COMPACT_ATOMS: atom_id res chain seq x y z
N MET A 1 3.64 16.31 4.11
CA MET A 1 2.72 16.84 3.09
C MET A 1 1.33 16.93 3.72
N PRO A 2 0.71 18.11 3.79
CA PRO A 2 -0.68 18.24 4.25
C PRO A 2 -1.67 17.78 3.17
N TYR A 3 -2.83 17.29 3.58
CA TYR A 3 -3.95 16.90 2.70
C TYR A 3 -5.12 17.86 2.94
N SER A 4 -5.74 18.35 1.87
CA SER A 4 -6.93 19.19 1.90
C SER A 4 -8.21 18.38 2.08
N ARG A 5 -9.35 19.08 2.24
CA ARG A 5 -10.67 18.44 2.30
C ARG A 5 -11.05 17.77 0.98
N ASP A 6 -10.52 18.27 -0.14
CA ASP A 6 -10.85 17.81 -1.48
C ASP A 6 -9.80 16.84 -2.04
N THR A 7 -8.92 16.30 -1.18
CA THR A 7 -7.99 15.24 -1.56
C THR A 7 -8.73 13.97 -1.96
N THR A 8 -8.42 13.43 -3.14
CA THR A 8 -8.86 12.10 -3.58
C THR A 8 -7.69 11.14 -3.54
N LEU A 9 -7.86 10.00 -2.86
CA LEU A 9 -6.88 8.92 -2.83
C LEU A 9 -7.41 7.72 -3.63
N THR A 10 -6.71 7.35 -4.69
CA THR A 10 -7.02 6.16 -5.50
C THR A 10 -5.98 5.08 -5.23
N GLU A 11 -6.45 3.89 -4.88
CA GLU A 11 -5.62 2.75 -4.52
C GLU A 11 -5.77 1.62 -5.55
N HIS A 12 -4.63 1.15 -6.07
CA HIS A 12 -4.56 0.03 -7.00
C HIS A 12 -3.77 -1.12 -6.40
N TYR A 13 -4.38 -2.30 -6.39
CA TYR A 13 -3.76 -3.52 -5.88
C TYR A 13 -3.63 -4.54 -7.01
N ARG A 14 -2.43 -5.06 -7.20
CA ARG A 14 -2.17 -6.12 -8.16
C ARG A 14 -1.28 -7.19 -7.55
N ILE A 15 -1.77 -8.43 -7.60
CA ILE A 15 -0.96 -9.60 -7.26
C ILE A 15 -0.31 -10.13 -8.54
N THR A 16 0.99 -10.35 -8.49
CA THR A 16 1.77 -10.94 -9.58
C THR A 16 2.45 -12.21 -9.10
N LYS A 17 2.44 -13.24 -9.95
CA LYS A 17 3.23 -14.46 -9.77
C LYS A 17 4.44 -14.38 -10.68
N GLU A 18 5.62 -14.40 -10.08
CA GLU A 18 6.88 -14.39 -10.81
C GLU A 18 7.21 -15.79 -11.35
N PRO A 19 8.04 -15.92 -12.41
CA PRO A 19 8.42 -17.22 -12.97
C PRO A 19 9.10 -18.16 -11.97
N ASN A 20 9.73 -17.61 -10.94
CA ASN A 20 10.38 -18.35 -9.85
C ASN A 20 9.38 -18.87 -8.79
N GLY A 21 8.08 -18.62 -8.94
CA GLY A 21 7.04 -19.01 -7.99
C GLY A 21 6.78 -18.00 -6.86
N ASP A 22 7.57 -16.93 -6.77
CA ASP A 22 7.33 -15.86 -5.79
C ASP A 22 6.00 -15.15 -6.08
N VAL A 23 5.25 -14.85 -5.02
CA VAL A 23 4.06 -14.01 -5.10
C VAL A 23 4.41 -12.61 -4.61
N ARG A 24 4.09 -11.59 -5.41
CA ARG A 24 4.29 -10.18 -5.05
C ARG A 24 2.96 -9.44 -5.10
N LEU A 25 2.75 -8.53 -4.15
CA LEU A 25 1.67 -7.55 -4.16
C LEU A 25 2.28 -6.19 -4.51
N ASN A 26 1.88 -5.65 -5.65
CA ASN A 26 2.14 -4.28 -6.04
C ASN A 26 0.96 -3.44 -5.56
N PHE A 27 1.25 -2.48 -4.68
CA PHE A 27 0.28 -1.56 -4.13
C PHE A 27 0.65 -0.15 -4.57
N SER A 28 -0.16 0.45 -5.44
CA SER A 28 0.04 1.81 -5.92
C SER A 28 -1.02 2.73 -5.33
N MET A 29 -0.57 3.82 -4.71
CA MET A 29 -1.42 4.89 -4.22
C MET A 29 -1.20 6.13 -5.07
N MET A 30 -2.29 6.77 -5.48
CA MET A 30 -2.30 8.04 -6.20
C MET A 30 -3.12 9.05 -5.41
N ALA A 31 -2.49 10.11 -4.94
CA ALA A 31 -3.15 11.21 -4.24
C ALA A 31 -3.27 12.42 -5.17
N GLU A 32 -4.49 12.93 -5.31
CA GLU A 32 -4.81 14.14 -6.06
C GLU A 32 -5.34 15.19 -5.09
N ASP A 33 -4.70 16.35 -5.03
CA ASP A 33 -5.07 17.44 -4.12
C ASP A 33 -4.90 18.79 -4.83
N PRO A 34 -5.98 19.41 -5.33
CA PRO A 34 -5.89 20.67 -6.08
C PRO A 34 -5.32 21.84 -5.27
N GLN A 35 -5.34 21.78 -3.94
CA GLN A 35 -4.88 22.86 -3.08
C GLN A 35 -3.37 22.80 -2.85
N TYR A 36 -2.82 21.61 -2.63
CA TYR A 36 -1.42 21.43 -2.22
C TYR A 36 -0.54 20.74 -3.25
N LEU A 37 -1.13 20.08 -4.26
CA LEU A 37 -0.41 19.37 -5.32
C LEU A 37 -0.69 20.00 -6.68
N LYS A 38 0.38 20.20 -7.45
CA LYS A 38 0.27 20.61 -8.86
C LYS A 38 0.00 19.43 -9.80
N GLU A 39 0.38 18.23 -9.38
CA GLU A 39 0.24 16.98 -10.12
C GLU A 39 -0.04 15.83 -9.15
N PRO A 40 -0.67 14.73 -9.63
CA PRO A 40 -0.93 13.58 -8.79
C PRO A 40 0.37 13.03 -8.16
N TRP A 41 0.36 12.83 -6.85
CA TRP A 41 1.47 12.19 -6.15
C TRP A 41 1.25 10.69 -6.14
N ILE A 42 2.16 9.94 -6.76
CA ILE A 42 2.05 8.49 -6.92
C ILE A 42 3.19 7.79 -6.19
N VAL A 43 2.85 6.81 -5.34
CA VAL A 43 3.81 5.92 -4.69
C VAL A 43 3.41 4.47 -4.94
N THR A 44 4.38 3.63 -5.26
CA THR A 44 4.18 2.18 -5.40
C THR A 44 5.03 1.43 -4.40
N TYR A 45 4.38 0.55 -3.64
CA TYR A 45 4.99 -0.37 -2.72
C TYR A 45 4.98 -1.78 -3.31
N HIS A 46 6.09 -2.49 -3.12
CA HIS A 46 6.25 -3.86 -3.56
C HIS A 46 6.39 -4.76 -2.33
N PHE A 47 5.37 -5.57 -2.06
CA PHE A 47 5.38 -6.54 -0.97
C PHE A 47 5.66 -7.92 -1.54
N LYS A 48 6.68 -8.61 -1.02
CA LYS A 48 6.91 -10.02 -1.29
C LYS A 48 6.12 -10.86 -0.28
N LYS A 49 5.42 -11.88 -0.75
CA LYS A 49 4.77 -12.86 0.12
C LYS A 49 5.84 -13.70 0.81
N GLU A 50 5.79 -13.75 2.13
CA GLU A 50 6.65 -14.63 2.92
C GLU A 50 6.24 -16.10 2.75
N PRO A 51 7.20 -17.05 2.85
CA PRO A 51 6.91 -18.48 2.70
C PRO A 51 5.92 -19.00 3.76
N ASP A 52 6.00 -18.45 4.97
CA ASP A 52 5.17 -18.82 6.12
C ASP A 52 4.87 -17.60 7.00
N GLY A 53 4.11 -17.81 8.08
CA GLY A 53 3.76 -16.80 9.06
C GLY A 53 4.75 -16.67 10.23
N SER A 54 5.95 -17.25 10.17
CA SER A 54 6.88 -17.30 11.31
C SER A 54 7.34 -15.92 11.80
N LYS A 55 7.32 -14.93 10.91
CA LYS A 55 7.64 -13.52 11.21
C LYS A 55 6.45 -12.74 11.79
N TRP A 56 5.27 -13.35 11.88
CA TRP A 56 4.04 -12.70 12.33
C TRP A 56 3.62 -13.24 13.70
N THR A 57 3.88 -12.44 14.74
CA THR A 57 3.50 -12.77 16.13
C THR A 57 2.57 -11.68 16.67
N PRO A 58 1.29 -11.67 16.28
CA PRO A 58 0.34 -10.68 16.75
C PRO A 58 0.02 -10.92 18.23
N LEU A 59 0.00 -9.85 19.01
CA LEU A 59 -0.56 -9.89 20.36
C LEU A 59 -2.08 -9.70 20.28
N PRO A 60 -2.86 -10.39 21.12
CA PRO A 60 -4.30 -10.16 21.17
C PRO A 60 -4.57 -8.70 21.54
N CYS A 61 -5.51 -8.08 20.83
CA CYS A 61 -6.02 -6.76 21.22
C CYS A 61 -6.62 -6.87 22.63
N SER A 62 -6.01 -6.19 23.61
CA SER A 62 -6.59 -6.02 24.93
C SER A 62 -6.88 -4.54 25.13
N VAL A 63 -8.17 -4.21 25.24
CA VAL A 63 -8.61 -2.94 25.81
C VAL A 63 -8.67 -3.19 27.32
N LYS A 64 -7.97 -2.37 28.09
CA LYS A 64 -8.21 -2.26 29.54
C LYS A 64 -9.05 -1.01 29.80
#